data_AF-A0A9R0NYX5-F1
#
_entry.id   AF-A0A9R0NYX5-F1
#
_cell.length_a   1.000
_cell.length_b   1.000
_cell.length_c   1.000
_cell.angle_alpha   90.00
_cell.angle_beta   90.00
_cell.angle_gamma   90.00
#
_symmetry.space_group_name_H-M   'P 1'
#
loop_
_entity.id
_entity.type
_entity.pdbx_description
1 polymer ?
#
loop_
_entity_poly.entity_id
_entity_poly.type
_entity_poly.pdbx_seq_one_letter_code
_entity_poly.pdbx_strand_id
1 'polypeptide(L)'
;MVSIAQARTLPPGTVVTVDGVATTPSGAFESSFFDKGFGLQERSAGIYVSVAVDLGIAPRTRVRVTGTLRDSSGLLILVVDDPAAVVHGNGPAVRPRPLATGAVGENSEGQLVRVVAKITQAPAPDLPYGFKFSVDDGSGELTIFVNTQTGIDLTGLAAGETVGVTGFSSQFDTHYEIDPRFAADITSCHR
;
A
#
# COMPACT_ATOMS: atom_id res chain seq x y z
N MET A 1 -5.28 -12.53 19.91
CA MET A 1 -5.19 -11.30 19.11
C MET A 1 -3.93 -10.57 19.53
N VAL A 2 -3.17 -10.06 18.57
CA VAL A 2 -1.95 -9.26 18.77
C VAL A 2 -2.09 -7.95 18.01
N SER A 3 -1.30 -6.94 18.39
CA SER A 3 -1.21 -5.73 17.56
C SER A 3 -0.52 -6.02 16.23
N ILE A 4 -0.78 -5.20 15.22
CA ILE A 4 -0.07 -5.32 13.92
C ILE A 4 1.44 -5.15 14.12
N ALA A 5 1.88 -4.23 14.97
CA ALA A 5 3.29 -4.04 15.29
C ALA A 5 3.92 -5.31 15.88
N GLN A 6 3.23 -6.01 16.79
CA GLN A 6 3.71 -7.28 17.33
C GLN A 6 3.70 -8.38 16.26
N ALA A 7 2.65 -8.48 15.45
CA ALA A 7 2.57 -9.45 14.35
C ALA A 7 3.78 -9.35 13.42
N ARG A 8 4.22 -8.13 13.07
CA ARG A 8 5.40 -7.89 12.23
C ARG A 8 6.72 -8.43 12.79
N THR A 9 6.79 -8.70 14.10
CA THR A 9 8.00 -9.24 14.76
C THR A 9 8.01 -10.78 14.83
N LEU A 10 6.91 -11.43 14.46
CA LEU A 10 6.77 -12.88 14.51
C LEU A 10 7.27 -13.52 13.22
N PRO A 11 7.82 -14.75 13.28
CA PRO A 11 8.35 -15.40 12.10
C PRO A 11 7.23 -15.73 11.09
N PRO A 12 7.52 -15.73 9.77
CA PRO A 12 6.61 -16.27 8.76
C PRO A 12 6.14 -17.69 9.11
N GLY A 13 4.87 -17.99 8.82
CA GLY A 13 4.19 -19.21 9.24
C GLY A 13 3.45 -19.10 10.56
N THR A 14 3.64 -18.01 11.31
CA THR A 14 2.84 -17.76 12.51
C THR A 14 1.41 -17.37 12.15
N VAL A 15 0.44 -18.02 12.78
CA VAL A 15 -0.98 -17.66 12.69
C VAL A 15 -1.31 -16.59 13.72
N VAL A 16 -1.87 -15.47 13.28
CA VAL A 16 -2.23 -14.34 14.14
C VAL A 16 -3.63 -13.84 13.83
N THR A 17 -4.28 -13.27 14.85
CA THR A 17 -5.48 -12.44 14.68
C THR A 17 -5.09 -10.99 14.97
N VAL A 18 -5.40 -10.09 14.04
CA VAL A 18 -5.16 -8.64 14.15
C VAL A 18 -6.46 -7.86 13.94
N ASP A 19 -6.47 -6.61 14.41
CA ASP A 19 -7.58 -5.67 14.28
C ASP A 19 -7.01 -4.32 13.80
N GLY A 20 -7.60 -3.74 12.77
CA GLY A 20 -7.10 -2.49 12.19
C GLY A 20 -8.14 -1.80 11.31
N VAL A 21 -7.70 -0.78 10.60
CA VAL A 21 -8.53 -0.02 9.67
C VAL A 21 -7.96 -0.13 8.27
N ALA A 22 -8.79 -0.51 7.31
CA ALA A 22 -8.41 -0.62 5.92
C ALA A 22 -7.96 0.74 5.38
N THR A 23 -6.81 0.75 4.71
CA THR A 23 -6.21 1.93 4.09
C THR A 23 -6.34 1.89 2.58
N THR A 24 -6.53 0.73 1.97
CA THR A 24 -6.77 0.56 0.52
C THR A 24 -8.10 -0.18 0.28
N PRO A 25 -8.70 -0.05 -0.92
CA PRO A 25 -9.77 -0.96 -1.32
C PRO A 25 -9.25 -2.39 -1.50
N SER A 26 -10.12 -3.39 -1.27
CA SER A 26 -9.82 -4.78 -1.65
C SER A 26 -9.69 -4.90 -3.17
N GLY A 27 -8.65 -5.60 -3.62
CA GLY A 27 -8.38 -5.84 -5.05
C GLY A 27 -7.88 -4.62 -5.84
N ALA A 28 -7.63 -3.48 -5.18
CA ALA A 28 -7.07 -2.30 -5.85
C ALA A 28 -5.70 -2.58 -6.51
N PHE A 29 -4.96 -3.57 -5.98
CA PHE A 29 -3.60 -3.92 -6.42
C PHE A 29 -3.52 -5.32 -7.04
N GLU A 30 -4.65 -5.89 -7.46
CA GLU A 30 -4.72 -7.25 -7.99
C GLU A 30 -3.75 -7.49 -9.16
N SER A 31 -3.50 -6.48 -10.01
CA SER A 31 -2.62 -6.67 -11.16
C SER A 31 -1.20 -7.05 -10.79
N SER A 32 -0.63 -6.53 -9.70
CA SER A 32 0.72 -6.92 -9.26
C SER A 32 0.73 -7.88 -8.05
N PHE A 33 -0.35 -7.94 -7.27
CA PHE A 33 -0.43 -8.79 -6.06
C PHE A 33 -1.11 -10.14 -6.33
N PHE A 34 -1.83 -10.27 -7.45
CA PHE A 34 -2.54 -11.49 -7.88
C PHE A 34 -3.60 -11.99 -6.87
N ASP A 35 -4.07 -11.11 -6.00
CA ASP A 35 -5.12 -11.40 -5.02
C ASP A 35 -6.11 -10.23 -4.90
N LYS A 36 -7.10 -10.38 -4.01
CA LYS A 36 -8.11 -9.36 -3.72
C LYS A 36 -7.87 -8.68 -2.38
N GLY A 37 -6.60 -8.60 -1.98
CA GLY A 37 -6.16 -8.09 -0.70
C GLY A 37 -6.29 -6.58 -0.54
N PHE A 38 -5.95 -6.11 0.67
CA PHE A 38 -6.02 -4.71 1.06
C PHE A 38 -5.01 -4.39 2.19
N GLY A 39 -4.56 -3.13 2.25
CA GLY A 39 -3.76 -2.62 3.36
C GLY A 39 -4.61 -2.45 4.62
N LEU A 40 -4.09 -2.89 5.77
CA LEU A 40 -4.70 -2.78 7.08
C LEU A 40 -3.74 -2.08 8.05
N GLN A 41 -4.20 -1.05 8.75
CA GLN A 41 -3.36 -0.25 9.63
C GLN A 41 -3.93 -0.13 11.05
N GLU A 42 -3.05 -0.29 12.03
CA GLU A 42 -3.29 -0.03 13.45
C GLU A 42 -2.26 1.00 13.93
N ARG A 43 -2.72 2.21 14.26
CA ARG A 43 -1.84 3.34 14.65
C ARG A 43 -0.75 3.58 13.58
N SER A 44 0.50 3.31 13.90
CA SER A 44 1.68 3.50 13.06
C SER A 44 2.26 2.19 12.52
N ALA A 45 1.51 1.08 12.58
CA ALA A 45 1.92 -0.21 12.02
C ALA A 45 0.87 -0.66 11.00
N GLY A 46 1.35 -1.14 9.85
CA GLY A 46 0.48 -1.64 8.79
C GLY A 46 0.93 -3.01 8.29
N ILE A 47 0.02 -3.69 7.62
CA ILE A 47 0.23 -5.00 7.00
C ILE A 47 -0.70 -5.13 5.79
N TYR A 48 -0.27 -5.83 4.75
CA TYR A 48 -1.17 -6.23 3.67
C TYR A 48 -1.92 -7.50 4.05
N VAL A 49 -3.24 -7.51 3.89
CA VAL A 49 -4.08 -8.69 4.09
C VAL A 49 -4.35 -9.29 2.72
N SER A 50 -3.80 -10.48 2.46
CA SER A 50 -4.01 -11.23 1.23
C SER A 50 -5.24 -12.12 1.36
N VAL A 51 -6.19 -11.97 0.45
CA VAL A 51 -7.45 -12.73 0.43
C VAL A 51 -7.85 -13.09 -1.00
N ALA A 52 -8.41 -14.29 -1.19
CA ALA A 52 -8.69 -14.84 -2.51
C ALA A 52 -9.91 -14.22 -3.23
N VAL A 53 -10.82 -13.58 -2.48
CA VAL A 53 -12.06 -13.02 -3.02
C VAL A 53 -12.20 -11.57 -2.63
N ASP A 54 -12.84 -10.78 -3.48
CA ASP A 54 -13.13 -9.38 -3.18
C ASP A 54 -14.23 -9.30 -2.13
N LEU A 55 -13.87 -8.79 -0.96
CA LEU A 55 -14.77 -8.61 0.17
C LEU A 55 -15.50 -7.25 0.16
N GLY A 56 -15.26 -6.41 -0.86
CA GLY A 56 -15.83 -5.07 -0.94
C GLY A 56 -15.34 -4.14 0.17
N ILE A 57 -14.12 -4.37 0.67
CA ILE A 57 -13.50 -3.56 1.72
C ILE A 57 -13.10 -2.22 1.10
N ALA A 58 -13.54 -1.14 1.73
CA ALA A 58 -13.14 0.21 1.36
C ALA A 58 -12.31 0.85 2.50
N PRO A 59 -11.53 1.90 2.23
CA PRO A 59 -10.91 2.67 3.30
C PRO A 59 -11.93 3.13 4.34
N ARG A 60 -11.49 3.28 5.59
CA ARG A 60 -12.37 3.54 6.77
C ARG A 60 -13.23 2.35 7.17
N THR A 61 -12.92 1.15 6.70
CA THR A 61 -13.52 -0.09 7.21
C THR A 61 -12.64 -0.62 8.32
N ARG A 62 -13.20 -0.83 9.52
CA ARG A 62 -12.50 -1.57 10.57
C ARG A 62 -12.60 -3.06 10.26
N VAL A 63 -11.48 -3.77 10.31
CA VAL A 63 -11.40 -5.19 9.99
C VAL A 63 -10.70 -5.94 11.12
N ARG A 64 -11.27 -7.07 11.52
CA ARG A 64 -10.63 -8.10 12.33
C ARG A 64 -10.47 -9.36 11.50
N VAL A 65 -9.25 -9.86 11.42
CA VAL A 65 -8.90 -10.95 10.54
C VAL A 65 -7.86 -11.86 11.18
N THR A 66 -8.03 -13.16 10.96
CA THR A 66 -7.03 -14.18 11.29
C THR A 66 -6.38 -14.65 9.98
N GLY A 67 -5.06 -14.80 10.00
CA GLY A 67 -4.33 -15.33 8.87
C GLY A 67 -2.94 -15.80 9.25
N THR A 68 -2.21 -16.29 8.26
CA THR A 68 -0.83 -16.76 8.41
C THR A 68 0.14 -15.73 7.84
N LEU A 69 1.15 -15.34 8.63
CA LEU A 69 2.20 -14.43 8.16
C LEU A 69 3.02 -15.08 7.05
N ARG A 70 3.28 -14.34 5.98
CA ARG A 70 4.11 -14.77 4.84
C ARG A 70 4.96 -13.61 4.35
N ASP A 71 6.11 -13.96 3.78
CA ASP A 71 6.84 -13.07 2.89
C ASP A 71 6.31 -13.27 1.47
N SER A 72 6.06 -12.17 0.76
CA SER A 72 5.70 -12.17 -0.65
C SER A 72 6.58 -11.17 -1.38
N SER A 73 7.68 -11.65 -1.96
CA SER A 73 8.68 -10.80 -2.63
C SER A 73 9.20 -9.68 -1.72
N GLY A 74 9.50 -10.00 -0.46
CA GLY A 74 9.97 -9.04 0.53
C GLY A 74 8.85 -8.37 1.33
N LEU A 75 7.63 -8.26 0.78
CA LEU A 75 6.50 -7.69 1.52
C LEU A 75 5.99 -8.65 2.59
N LEU A 76 5.92 -8.21 3.85
CA LEU A 76 5.27 -8.98 4.89
C LEU A 76 3.73 -8.88 4.77
N ILE A 77 3.08 -10.02 4.52
CA ILE A 77 1.64 -10.13 4.32
C ILE A 77 0.99 -11.07 5.34
N LEU A 78 -0.33 -10.92 5.51
CA LEU A 78 -1.19 -11.82 6.26
C LEU A 78 -2.13 -12.56 5.30
N VAL A 79 -1.89 -13.84 5.06
CA VAL A 79 -2.71 -14.66 4.15
C VAL A 79 -3.92 -15.23 4.88
N VAL A 80 -5.11 -14.99 4.34
CA VAL A 80 -6.40 -15.43 4.90
C VAL A 80 -6.90 -16.68 4.18
N ASP A 81 -7.04 -17.79 4.90
CA ASP A 81 -7.50 -19.06 4.34
C ASP A 81 -9.03 -19.10 4.15
N ASP A 82 -9.80 -18.54 5.09
CA ASP A 82 -11.25 -18.47 5.03
C ASP A 82 -11.71 -17.00 4.96
N PRO A 83 -12.02 -16.49 3.76
CA PRO A 83 -12.52 -15.13 3.59
C PRO A 83 -13.82 -14.84 4.37
N ALA A 84 -14.65 -15.86 4.64
CA ALA A 84 -15.90 -15.69 5.39
C ALA A 84 -15.66 -15.41 6.88
N ALA A 85 -14.47 -15.70 7.39
CA ALA A 85 -14.06 -15.40 8.76
C ALA A 85 -13.60 -13.94 8.96
N VAL A 86 -13.53 -13.14 7.90
CA VAL A 86 -13.17 -11.72 7.98
C VAL A 86 -14.35 -10.91 8.51
N VAL A 87 -14.20 -10.37 9.71
CA VAL A 87 -15.22 -9.51 10.33
C VAL A 87 -14.90 -8.05 10.03
N HIS A 88 -15.85 -7.32 9.46
CA HIS A 88 -15.64 -5.92 9.10
C HIS A 88 -16.85 -5.02 9.41
N GLY A 89 -16.60 -3.72 9.52
CA GLY A 89 -17.63 -2.71 9.75
C GLY A 89 -17.05 -1.30 9.70
N ASN A 90 -17.79 -0.31 10.21
CA ASN A 90 -17.34 1.09 10.16
C ASN A 90 -16.10 1.34 11.03
N GLY A 91 -15.14 2.10 10.48
CA GLY A 91 -13.92 2.53 11.14
C GLY A 91 -13.62 4.01 10.94
N PRO A 92 -12.62 4.56 11.67
CA PRO A 92 -12.18 5.94 11.52
C PRO A 92 -11.41 6.14 10.20
N ALA A 93 -11.15 7.40 9.84
CA ALA A 93 -10.19 7.69 8.78
C ALA A 93 -8.75 7.52 9.28
N VAL A 94 -7.91 6.89 8.47
CA VAL A 94 -6.45 6.84 8.67
C VAL A 94 -5.83 8.03 7.94
N ARG A 95 -5.02 8.82 8.65
CA ARG A 95 -4.27 9.92 8.05
C ARG A 95 -2.97 9.38 7.46
N PRO A 96 -2.62 9.71 6.21
CA PRO A 96 -1.33 9.36 5.66
C PRO A 96 -0.19 9.95 6.50
N ARG A 97 0.84 9.16 6.77
CA ARG A 97 2.06 9.61 7.43
C ARG A 97 2.95 10.35 6.42
N PRO A 98 3.27 11.63 6.63
CA PRO A 98 4.23 12.34 5.78
C PRO A 98 5.63 11.73 5.95
N LEU A 99 6.31 11.49 4.83
CA LEU A 99 7.69 10.99 4.78
C LEU A 99 8.48 11.73 3.70
N ALA A 100 9.81 11.75 3.87
CA ALA A 100 10.73 12.04 2.78
C ALA A 100 10.84 10.81 1.86
N THR A 101 11.18 11.00 0.58
CA THR A 101 11.24 9.88 -0.39
C THR A 101 12.25 8.81 0.05
N GLY A 102 13.45 9.20 0.47
CA GLY A 102 14.47 8.28 1.00
C GLY A 102 14.17 7.68 2.38
N ALA A 103 13.07 8.08 3.03
CA ALA A 103 12.62 7.51 4.30
C ALA A 103 11.55 6.42 4.14
N VAL A 104 11.04 6.20 2.92
CA VAL A 104 10.15 5.08 2.62
C VAL A 104 10.97 3.80 2.60
N GLY A 105 10.58 2.83 3.42
CA GLY A 105 11.35 1.61 3.66
C GLY A 105 10.65 0.64 4.60
N GLU A 106 11.38 -0.31 5.16
CA GLU A 106 10.87 -1.34 6.09
C GLU A 106 10.04 -0.74 7.25
N ASN A 107 10.48 0.39 7.79
CA ASN A 107 9.80 1.07 8.90
C ASN A 107 8.47 1.74 8.51
N SER A 108 8.20 1.91 7.22
CA SER A 108 6.92 2.40 6.69
C SER A 108 6.09 1.33 6.02
N GLU A 109 6.66 0.16 5.72
CA GLU A 109 5.99 -0.93 5.03
C GLU A 109 4.61 -1.26 5.66
N GLY A 110 3.61 -1.41 4.80
CA GLY A 110 2.23 -1.66 5.17
C GLY A 110 1.42 -0.41 5.55
N GLN A 111 2.07 0.74 5.76
CA GLN A 111 1.39 1.97 6.19
C GLN A 111 0.87 2.79 5.01
N LEU A 112 -0.16 3.60 5.28
CA LEU A 112 -0.56 4.69 4.41
C LEU A 112 0.39 5.88 4.60
N VAL A 113 1.11 6.23 3.56
CA VAL A 113 2.14 7.28 3.58
C VAL A 113 1.85 8.37 2.56
N ARG A 114 2.50 9.53 2.71
CA ARG A 114 2.49 10.62 1.73
C ARG A 114 3.88 11.22 1.56
N VAL A 115 4.29 11.43 0.32
CA VAL A 115 5.51 12.15 -0.06
C VAL A 115 5.15 13.36 -0.93
N VAL A 116 6.03 14.37 -0.97
CA VAL A 116 5.96 15.49 -1.92
C VAL A 116 7.34 15.63 -2.55
N ALA A 117 7.43 15.40 -3.85
CA ALA A 117 8.70 15.20 -4.53
C ALA A 117 8.63 15.58 -6.01
N LYS A 118 9.79 15.75 -6.63
CA LYS A 118 9.90 16.02 -8.06
C LYS A 118 9.89 14.71 -8.83
N ILE A 119 9.16 14.63 -9.94
CA ILE A 119 9.24 13.50 -10.86
C ILE A 119 10.62 13.52 -11.53
N THR A 120 11.41 12.46 -11.30
CA THR A 120 12.74 12.25 -11.88
C THR A 120 12.66 11.44 -13.16
N GLN A 121 11.73 10.48 -13.22
CA GLN A 121 11.43 9.68 -14.41
C GLN A 121 9.93 9.70 -14.66
N ALA A 122 9.51 10.10 -15.87
CA ALA A 122 8.10 10.17 -16.23
C ALA A 122 7.43 8.78 -16.25
N PRO A 123 6.09 8.70 -16.13
CA PRO A 123 5.37 7.43 -16.22
C PRO A 123 5.70 6.62 -17.46
N ALA A 124 6.04 5.35 -17.23
CA ALA A 124 6.29 4.36 -18.25
C ALA A 124 5.45 3.10 -17.98
N PRO A 125 4.99 2.38 -19.02
CA PRO A 125 4.24 1.15 -18.87
C PRO A 125 5.12 0.04 -18.29
N ASP A 126 4.54 -0.73 -17.37
CA ASP A 126 5.06 -1.99 -16.83
C ASP A 126 3.95 -3.06 -16.96
N LEU A 127 3.48 -3.23 -18.19
CA LEU A 127 2.31 -4.05 -18.50
C LEU A 127 2.66 -5.56 -18.49
N PRO A 128 1.73 -6.42 -18.05
CA PRO A 128 0.31 -6.15 -17.80
C PRO A 128 -0.02 -5.59 -16.42
N TYR A 129 0.98 -5.33 -15.57
CA TYR A 129 0.77 -5.05 -14.16
C TYR A 129 0.38 -3.59 -13.88
N GLY A 130 0.97 -2.64 -14.58
CA GLY A 130 0.69 -1.24 -14.30
C GLY A 130 1.60 -0.27 -15.02
N PHE A 131 1.88 0.82 -14.32
CA PHE A 131 2.79 1.86 -14.74
C PHE A 131 3.70 2.22 -13.57
N LYS A 132 4.90 2.69 -13.87
CA LYS A 132 5.82 3.19 -12.85
C LYS A 132 6.38 4.53 -13.24
N PHE A 133 6.65 5.35 -12.22
CA PHE A 133 7.42 6.57 -12.35
C PHE A 133 8.25 6.77 -11.09
N SER A 134 9.28 7.60 -11.18
CA SER A 134 10.20 7.84 -10.07
C SER A 134 10.08 9.27 -9.58
N VAL A 135 10.15 9.44 -8.26
CA VAL A 135 10.12 10.74 -7.60
C VAL A 135 11.26 10.87 -6.60
N ASP A 136 11.77 12.09 -6.42
CA ASP A 136 12.80 12.39 -5.43
C ASP A 136 12.62 13.80 -4.85
N ASP A 137 12.69 13.92 -3.53
CA ASP A 137 12.72 15.20 -2.81
C ASP A 137 14.15 15.68 -2.49
N GLY A 138 15.16 14.92 -2.92
CA GLY A 138 16.58 15.11 -2.66
C GLY A 138 17.13 14.17 -1.58
N SER A 139 16.29 13.40 -0.88
CA SER A 139 16.71 12.42 0.12
C SER A 139 16.92 11.01 -0.44
N GLY A 140 16.47 10.73 -1.67
CA GLY A 140 16.62 9.44 -2.32
C GLY A 140 15.46 9.15 -3.27
N GLU A 141 15.75 8.50 -4.39
CA GLU A 141 14.75 8.15 -5.40
C GLU A 141 13.77 7.09 -4.88
N LEU A 142 12.49 7.31 -5.14
CA LEU A 142 11.39 6.43 -4.75
C LEU A 142 10.53 6.07 -5.97
N THR A 143 10.24 4.79 -6.12
CA THR A 143 9.30 4.28 -7.13
C THR A 143 7.86 4.51 -6.69
N ILE A 144 7.04 5.02 -7.61
CA ILE A 144 5.59 5.01 -7.50
C ILE A 144 5.05 3.97 -8.48
N PHE A 145 4.36 2.96 -7.97
CA PHE A 145 3.78 1.89 -8.78
C PHE A 145 2.27 2.04 -8.86
N VAL A 146 1.74 2.16 -10.07
CA VAL A 146 0.32 2.43 -10.33
C VAL A 146 -0.31 1.20 -10.96
N ASN A 147 -1.01 0.43 -10.12
CA ASN A 147 -1.73 -0.78 -10.53
C ASN A 147 -2.86 -0.48 -11.52
N THR A 148 -3.07 -1.37 -12.50
CA THR A 148 -4.10 -1.17 -13.54
C THR A 148 -5.52 -1.09 -12.98
N GLN A 149 -5.86 -1.85 -11.92
CA GLN A 149 -7.20 -1.84 -11.29
C GLN A 149 -7.56 -0.50 -10.65
N THR A 150 -6.57 0.34 -10.33
CA THR A 150 -6.83 1.66 -9.73
C THR A 150 -7.45 2.64 -10.73
N GLY A 151 -7.25 2.40 -12.04
CA GLY A 151 -7.76 3.26 -13.11
C GLY A 151 -7.21 4.69 -13.08
N ILE A 152 -6.08 4.92 -12.40
CA ILE A 152 -5.49 6.25 -12.25
C ILE A 152 -4.93 6.70 -13.61
N ASP A 153 -5.41 7.84 -14.07
CA ASP A 153 -4.90 8.50 -15.26
C ASP A 153 -3.59 9.23 -14.93
N LEU A 154 -2.52 8.85 -15.63
CA LEU A 154 -1.19 9.45 -15.51
C LEU A 154 -0.90 10.46 -16.63
N THR A 155 -1.87 10.72 -17.51
CA THR A 155 -1.75 11.68 -18.59
C THR A 155 -1.41 13.06 -18.02
N GLY A 156 -0.38 13.69 -18.60
CA GLY A 156 0.07 15.01 -18.20
C GLY A 156 1.15 15.02 -17.11
N LEU A 157 1.44 13.90 -16.44
CA LEU A 157 2.58 13.82 -15.53
C LEU A 157 3.89 13.77 -16.32
N ALA A 158 4.80 14.68 -16.03
CA ALA A 158 6.08 14.79 -16.71
C ALA A 158 7.26 14.92 -15.74
N ALA A 159 8.43 14.40 -16.17
CA ALA A 159 9.67 14.64 -15.46
C ALA A 159 9.91 16.15 -15.32
N GLY A 160 10.28 16.60 -14.11
CA GLY A 160 10.38 18.02 -13.81
C GLY A 160 9.32 18.53 -12.84
N GLU A 161 8.12 17.95 -12.87
CA GLU A 161 6.98 18.41 -12.08
C GLU A 161 7.11 18.01 -10.61
N THR A 162 6.56 18.83 -9.71
CA THR A 162 6.44 18.47 -8.28
C THR A 162 5.06 17.92 -8.02
N VAL A 163 4.99 16.72 -7.45
CA VAL A 163 3.75 16.02 -7.13
C VAL A 163 3.73 15.63 -5.66
N GLY A 164 2.53 15.63 -5.08
CA GLY A 164 2.26 14.95 -3.82
C GLY A 164 1.63 13.60 -4.11
N VAL A 165 2.24 12.52 -3.60
CA VAL A 165 1.80 11.14 -3.79
C VAL A 165 1.42 10.53 -2.45
N THR A 166 0.24 9.94 -2.37
CA THR A 166 -0.27 9.21 -1.20
C THR A 166 -0.54 7.76 -1.58
N GLY A 167 -0.25 6.81 -0.69
CA GLY A 167 -0.50 5.42 -1.04
C GLY A 167 -0.02 4.44 0.00
N PHE A 168 -0.21 3.17 -0.32
CA PHE A 168 0.29 2.06 0.49
C PHE A 168 1.81 1.94 0.31
N SER A 169 2.57 1.96 1.41
CA SER A 169 4.01 1.70 1.38
C SER A 169 4.22 0.20 1.17
N SER A 170 4.58 -0.20 -0.04
CA SER A 170 4.82 -1.58 -0.43
C SER A 170 6.32 -1.89 -0.53
N GLN A 171 6.63 -3.16 -0.80
CA GLN A 171 7.94 -3.64 -1.17
C GLN A 171 7.79 -4.68 -2.29
N PHE A 172 8.67 -4.60 -3.28
CA PHE A 172 8.86 -5.63 -4.30
C PHE A 172 10.35 -5.95 -4.46
N ASP A 173 10.69 -7.19 -4.14
CA ASP A 173 12.06 -7.67 -3.99
C ASP A 173 12.86 -6.78 -3.02
N THR A 174 13.82 -6.02 -3.53
CA THR A 174 14.69 -5.14 -2.73
C THR A 174 14.27 -3.67 -2.78
N HIS A 175 13.17 -3.34 -3.45
CA HIS A 175 12.74 -1.95 -3.68
C HIS A 175 11.47 -1.65 -2.90
N TYR A 176 11.46 -0.52 -2.22
CA TYR A 176 10.26 0.03 -1.60
C TYR A 176 9.57 0.98 -2.57
N GLU A 177 8.25 0.98 -2.52
CA GLU A 177 7.42 1.75 -3.43
C GLU A 177 6.18 2.29 -2.71
N ILE A 178 5.53 3.26 -3.33
CA ILE A 178 4.20 3.70 -2.93
C ILE A 178 3.22 3.30 -4.03
N ASP A 179 2.15 2.62 -3.62
CA ASP A 179 1.04 2.22 -4.47
C ASP A 179 -0.16 3.16 -4.23
N PRO A 180 -0.44 4.10 -5.14
CA PRO A 180 -1.58 5.00 -5.03
C PRO A 180 -2.89 4.24 -5.20
N ARG A 181 -3.93 4.64 -4.47
CA ARG A 181 -5.20 3.89 -4.40
C ARG A 181 -6.28 4.49 -5.28
N PHE A 182 -6.21 5.80 -5.52
CA PHE A 182 -7.21 6.59 -6.24
C PHE A 182 -6.55 7.72 -7.03
N ALA A 183 -7.26 8.30 -8.01
CA ALA A 183 -6.75 9.45 -8.75
C ALA A 183 -6.36 10.63 -7.84
N ALA A 184 -7.11 10.85 -6.75
CA ALA A 184 -6.84 11.91 -5.77
C ALA A 184 -5.56 11.69 -4.95
N ASP A 185 -4.95 10.50 -5.00
CA ASP A 185 -3.69 10.22 -4.31
C ASP A 185 -2.48 10.84 -5.04
N ILE A 186 -2.61 11.21 -6.31
CA ILE A 186 -1.58 11.94 -7.07
C ILE A 186 -2.07 13.37 -7.30
N THR A 187 -1.32 14.34 -6.77
CA THR A 187 -1.71 15.76 -6.80
C THR A 187 -0.57 16.60 -7.35
N SER A 188 -0.83 17.44 -8.34
CA SER A 188 0.14 18.44 -8.80
C SER A 188 0.33 19.49 -7.72
N CYS A 189 1.57 19.76 -7.34
CA CYS A 189 1.92 20.87 -6.47
C CYS A 189 2.39 22.03 -7.37
N HIS A 190 1.46 22.89 -7.77
CA HIS A 190 1.83 24.15 -8.41
C HIS A 190 2.54 25.04 -7.38
N ARG A 191 3.69 25.60 -7.77
CA ARG A 191 4.36 26.67 -7.01
C ARG A 191 3.62 27.98 -7.19
#